data_AF-A0A0C2X2A7-F1
#
_entry.id   AF-A0A0C2X2A7-F1
#
_cell.length_a   1.000
_cell.length_b   1.000
_cell.length_c   1.000
_cell.angle_alpha   90.00
_cell.angle_beta   90.00
_cell.angle_gamma   90.00
#
_symmetry.space_group_name_H-M   'P 1'
#
loop_
_entity.id
_entity.type
_entity.pdbx_description
1 polymer ?
#
loop_
_entity_poly.entity_id
_entity_poly.type
_entity_poly.pdbx_seq_one_letter_code
_entity_poly.pdbx_strand_id
1 'polypeptide(L)'
;MDEFHDPKSNSNSAGAAQDPDSITRHHPPATSPFRHVPIRVVVFSAILLPVVLMPYLLTVRRTLMLRRKVDELQKTAHALRQELDTTLAKLSARKTEAQDMKATLTNVVMDTAAVQHRVADLVAENNASRRDFDMLVGESQHSRAQRAALKALGSSLADVAAFMHEMELQIGIQPLSTDAQRRVDRLRIAALRLQNLGTPRQPTSDAAHPGATPAGEKNT
;
A
#
# COMPACT_ATOMS: atom_id res chain seq x y z
N MET A 1 43.55 14.90 12.63
CA MET A 1 44.47 15.95 12.19
C MET A 1 43.92 17.23 12.75
N ASP A 2 44.51 17.74 13.81
CA ASP A 2 44.88 19.15 13.83
C ASP A 2 45.91 19.37 14.93
N GLU A 3 47.05 19.77 14.41
CA GLU A 3 48.33 20.08 14.99
C GLU A 3 48.18 21.40 15.76
N PHE A 4 48.01 21.32 17.08
CA PHE A 4 47.92 22.51 17.92
C PHE A 4 49.31 22.89 18.41
N HIS A 5 49.87 23.85 17.68
CA HIS A 5 51.19 24.44 17.92
C HIS A 5 51.04 25.57 18.94
N ASP A 6 51.50 25.35 20.18
CA ASP A 6 51.56 26.41 21.18
C ASP A 6 52.78 27.33 20.95
N PRO A 7 52.65 28.64 21.25
CA PRO A 7 53.61 29.67 20.87
C PRO A 7 54.71 29.93 21.92
N LYS A 8 55.93 30.04 21.39
CA LYS A 8 57.06 30.89 21.81
C LYS A 8 57.11 31.38 23.26
N SER A 9 57.91 30.66 24.04
CA SER A 9 58.80 31.20 25.07
C SER A 9 59.48 32.50 24.61
N ASN A 10 59.34 33.58 25.37
CA ASN A 10 60.18 34.77 25.21
C ASN A 10 60.94 35.00 26.52
N SER A 11 62.25 34.79 26.43
CA SER A 11 63.23 34.80 27.50
C SER A 11 63.51 36.20 28.04
N ASN A 12 63.58 36.25 29.36
CA ASN A 12 64.16 37.32 30.16
C ASN A 12 65.63 37.62 29.82
N SER A 13 66.03 38.80 30.29
CA SER A 13 67.34 39.14 30.85
C SER A 13 68.53 39.28 29.90
N ALA A 14 69.12 40.47 29.91
CA ALA A 14 70.51 40.72 30.33
C ALA A 14 71.04 41.95 29.58
N GLY A 15 71.31 43.03 30.31
CA GLY A 15 71.83 44.26 29.75
C GLY A 15 72.28 45.23 30.84
N ALA A 16 73.01 44.70 31.82
CA ALA A 16 73.73 45.48 32.81
C ALA A 16 75.20 45.52 32.41
N ALA A 17 75.73 46.71 32.11
CA ALA A 17 77.13 47.09 32.28
C ALA A 17 77.24 48.59 32.01
N GLN A 18 77.27 49.35 33.11
CA GLN A 18 77.67 50.75 33.15
C GLN A 18 79.19 50.84 33.05
N ASP A 19 79.66 51.73 32.19
CA ASP A 19 81.05 52.17 32.11
C ASP A 19 81.24 53.41 33.02
N PRO A 20 82.32 53.49 33.81
CA PRO A 20 82.53 54.57 34.77
C PRO A 20 83.20 55.80 34.14
N ASP A 21 82.75 56.96 34.62
CA ASP A 21 83.50 58.18 34.92
C ASP A 21 84.71 58.55 34.05
N SER A 22 84.67 59.75 33.45
CA SER A 22 85.46 60.89 33.95
C SER A 22 85.68 61.98 32.90
N ILE A 23 84.81 63.00 32.83
CA ILE A 23 85.24 64.35 32.41
C ILE A 23 84.57 65.41 33.28
N THR A 24 85.34 65.81 34.27
CA THR A 24 85.21 67.00 35.11
C THR A 24 85.24 68.28 34.26
N ARG A 25 84.27 69.20 34.42
CA ARG A 25 84.47 70.59 34.88
C ARG A 25 83.48 71.64 34.32
N HIS A 26 83.15 72.54 35.25
CA HIS A 26 82.76 73.94 35.12
C HIS A 26 81.27 74.32 34.97
N HIS A 27 80.74 74.62 36.16
CA HIS A 27 79.49 75.26 36.54
C HIS A 27 79.53 76.78 36.27
N PRO A 28 78.50 77.34 35.62
CA PRO A 28 78.01 78.68 35.93
C PRO A 28 76.66 78.57 36.69
N PRO A 29 76.39 79.41 37.72
CA PRO A 29 75.10 79.42 38.41
C PRO A 29 74.07 80.20 37.57
N ALA A 30 73.38 79.51 36.68
CA ALA A 30 72.25 80.05 35.92
C ALA A 30 70.93 79.65 36.58
N THR A 31 70.30 80.65 37.18
CA THR A 31 68.90 80.75 37.64
C THR A 31 67.94 79.68 37.09
N SER A 32 67.34 78.91 37.98
CA SER A 32 66.39 77.83 37.70
C SER A 32 65.10 78.30 37.01
N PRO A 33 64.83 77.94 35.73
CA PRO A 33 63.51 78.07 35.12
C PRO A 33 62.63 76.81 35.30
N PHE A 34 63.15 75.78 35.98
CA PHE A 34 62.53 74.45 36.09
C PHE A 34 61.30 74.35 37.01
N ARG A 35 60.95 75.41 37.77
CA ARG A 35 59.74 75.40 38.61
C ARG A 35 58.42 75.52 37.81
N HIS A 36 58.46 75.97 36.55
CA HIS A 36 57.26 76.13 35.71
C HIS A 36 57.13 75.10 34.58
N VAL A 37 58.14 74.26 34.36
CA VAL A 37 58.10 73.14 33.41
C VAL A 37 56.97 72.15 33.71
N PRO A 38 56.72 71.71 34.97
CA PRO A 38 55.62 70.79 35.24
C PRO A 38 54.25 71.43 34.93
N ILE A 39 54.08 72.72 35.18
CA ILE A 39 52.80 73.43 34.92
C ILE A 39 52.51 73.46 33.42
N ARG A 40 53.52 73.76 32.59
CA ARG A 40 53.34 73.77 31.13
C ARG A 40 53.06 72.38 30.58
N VAL A 41 53.74 71.35 31.08
CA VAL A 41 53.48 69.96 30.67
C VAL A 41 52.07 69.51 31.05
N VAL A 42 51.57 69.91 32.22
CA VAL A 42 50.19 69.63 32.65
C VAL A 42 49.16 70.34 31.76
N VAL A 43 49.38 71.61 31.41
CA VAL A 43 48.47 72.35 30.53
C VAL A 43 48.47 71.78 29.12
N PHE A 44 49.66 71.47 28.56
CA PHE A 44 49.76 70.86 27.24
C PHE A 44 49.15 69.46 27.21
N SER A 45 49.38 68.62 28.23
CA SER A 45 48.76 67.30 28.29
C SER A 45 47.24 67.39 28.47
N ALA A 46 46.73 68.35 29.26
CA ALA A 46 45.30 68.57 29.42
C ALA A 46 44.58 68.96 28.12
N ILE A 47 45.27 69.67 27.20
CA ILE A 47 44.71 70.05 25.89
C ILE A 47 44.93 68.94 24.85
N LEU A 48 46.08 68.27 24.85
CA LEU A 48 46.35 67.17 23.92
C LEU A 48 45.52 65.92 24.22
N LEU A 49 45.26 65.64 25.50
CA LEU A 49 44.52 64.46 25.93
C LEU A 49 43.15 64.37 25.23
N PRO A 50 42.24 65.36 25.30
CA PRO A 50 40.94 65.26 24.61
C PRO A 50 41.07 65.16 23.09
N VAL A 51 42.06 65.83 22.49
CA VAL A 51 42.29 65.78 21.03
C VAL A 51 42.69 64.36 20.58
N VAL A 52 43.46 63.63 21.39
CA VAL A 52 43.86 62.24 21.10
C VAL A 52 42.79 61.23 21.55
N LEU A 53 42.08 61.51 22.65
CA LEU A 53 41.10 60.59 23.23
C LEU A 53 39.79 60.56 22.45
N MET A 54 39.34 61.69 21.90
CA MET A 54 38.07 61.80 21.18
C MET A 54 37.98 60.87 19.94
N PRO A 55 38.97 60.83 19.03
CA PRO A 55 38.94 59.87 17.92
C PRO A 55 39.04 58.42 18.39
N TYR A 56 39.77 58.14 19.47
CA TYR A 56 39.84 56.81 20.07
C TYR A 56 38.48 56.34 20.62
N LEU A 57 37.76 57.19 21.34
CA LEU A 57 36.42 56.86 21.85
C LEU A 57 35.42 56.63 20.72
N LEU A 58 35.49 57.41 19.64
CA LEU A 58 34.64 57.22 18.45
C LEU A 58 34.88 55.86 17.78
N THR A 59 36.13 55.43 17.62
CA THR A 59 36.44 54.13 17.01
C THR A 59 36.04 52.97 17.92
N VAL A 60 36.21 53.10 19.24
CA VAL A 60 35.71 52.11 20.22
C VAL A 60 34.19 51.99 20.14
N ARG A 61 33.46 53.11 20.06
CA ARG A 61 31.99 53.07 19.92
C ARG A 61 31.55 52.40 18.61
N ARG A 62 32.22 52.69 17.50
CA ARG A 62 31.93 52.08 16.20
C ARG A 62 32.22 50.58 16.18
N THR A 63 33.38 50.15 16.69
CA THR A 63 33.73 48.72 16.75
C THR A 63 32.77 47.95 17.64
N LEU A 64 32.33 48.52 18.76
CA LEU A 64 31.34 47.90 19.65
C LEU A 64 29.97 47.77 18.96
N MET A 65 29.51 48.79 18.23
CA MET A 65 28.28 48.70 17.44
C MET A 65 28.38 47.66 16.33
N LEU A 66 29.53 47.56 15.66
CA LEU A 66 29.75 46.57 14.61
C LEU A 66 29.77 45.15 15.18
N ARG A 67 30.42 44.94 16.33
CA ARG A 67 30.39 43.66 17.05
C ARG A 67 28.96 43.24 17.39
N ARG A 68 28.14 44.16 17.92
CA ARG A 68 26.72 43.87 18.20
C ARG A 68 25.95 43.45 16.95
N LYS A 69 26.18 44.11 15.81
CA LYS A 69 25.56 43.72 14.53
C LYS A 69 26.05 42.36 14.03
N VAL A 70 27.34 42.06 14.20
CA VAL A 70 27.90 40.74 13.86
C VAL A 70 27.29 39.66 14.75
N ASP A 71 27.17 39.91 16.06
CA ASP A 71 26.54 38.99 17.00
C ASP A 71 25.05 38.76 16.66
N GLU A 72 24.34 39.81 16.26
CA GLU A 72 22.95 39.73 15.82
C GLU A 72 22.81 38.91 14.53
N LEU A 73 23.63 39.18 13.52
CA LEU A 73 23.68 38.41 12.28
C LEU A 73 24.08 36.95 12.51
N GLN A 74 24.99 36.70 13.44
CA GLN A 74 25.38 35.34 13.81
C GLN A 74 24.21 34.60 14.46
N LYS A 75 23.43 35.25 15.33
CA LYS A 75 22.22 34.67 15.92
C LYS A 75 21.16 34.35 14.86
N THR A 76 20.90 35.26 13.91
CA THR A 76 19.94 35.01 12.84
C THR A 76 20.42 33.92 11.89
N ALA A 77 21.71 33.88 11.56
CA ALA A 77 22.30 32.80 10.75
C ALA A 77 22.18 31.43 11.43
N HIS A 78 22.39 31.35 12.76
CA HIS A 78 22.18 30.11 13.51
C HIS A 78 20.70 29.70 13.54
N ALA A 79 19.78 30.64 13.77
CA ALA A 79 18.35 30.36 13.75
C ALA A 79 17.89 29.84 12.37
N LEU A 80 18.32 30.49 11.29
CA LEU A 80 18.01 30.05 9.93
C LEU A 80 18.59 28.67 9.60
N ARG A 81 19.81 28.37 10.05
CA ARG A 81 20.40 27.02 9.90
C ARG A 81 19.57 25.97 10.63
N GLN A 82 19.14 26.26 11.85
CA GLN A 82 18.29 25.36 12.62
C GLN A 82 16.92 25.16 11.93
N GLU A 83 16.32 26.21 11.39
CA GLU A 83 15.08 26.11 10.62
C GLU A 83 15.27 25.27 9.34
N LEU A 84 16.38 25.45 8.62
CA LEU A 84 16.71 24.62 7.45
C LEU A 84 16.88 23.15 7.84
N ASP A 85 17.60 22.85 8.92
CA ASP A 85 17.79 21.47 9.38
C ASP A 85 16.46 20.83 9.77
N THR A 86 15.59 21.57 10.46
CA THR A 86 14.26 21.05 10.83
C THR A 86 13.35 20.87 9.62
N THR A 87 13.41 21.74 8.62
CA THR A 87 12.61 21.61 7.40
C THR A 87 13.11 20.48 6.52
N LEU A 88 14.43 20.30 6.41
CA LEU A 88 15.05 19.15 5.73
C LEU A 88 14.68 17.83 6.42
N ALA A 89 14.72 17.78 7.75
CA ALA A 89 14.30 16.60 8.50
C ALA A 89 12.80 16.27 8.31
N LYS A 90 11.93 17.29 8.27
CA LYS A 90 10.51 17.10 7.96
C LYS A 90 10.29 16.62 6.53
N LEU A 91 11.07 17.14 5.58
CA LEU A 91 10.96 16.77 4.17
C LEU A 91 11.47 15.34 3.93
N SER A 92 12.54 14.92 4.61
CA SER A 92 13.01 13.53 4.53
C SER A 92 11.99 12.57 5.14
N ALA A 93 11.38 12.90 6.29
CA ALA A 93 10.31 12.10 6.88
C ALA A 93 9.09 11.97 5.96
N ARG A 94 8.64 13.07 5.34
CA ARG A 94 7.54 13.03 4.35
C ARG A 94 7.90 12.21 3.12
N LYS A 95 9.17 12.25 2.69
CA LYS A 95 9.64 11.45 1.55
C LYS A 95 9.60 9.95 1.89
N THR A 96 9.99 9.57 3.10
CA THR A 96 9.91 8.16 3.54
C THR A 96 8.46 7.69 3.64
N GLU A 97 7.56 8.50 4.19
CA GLU A 97 6.12 8.20 4.23
C GLU A 97 5.54 8.06 2.81
N ALA A 98 5.90 8.95 1.88
CA ALA A 98 5.46 8.88 0.48
C ALA A 98 5.98 7.62 -0.24
N GLN A 99 7.18 7.16 0.11
CA GLN A 99 7.74 5.93 -0.43
C GLN A 99 7.01 4.69 0.13
N ASP A 100 6.67 4.69 1.41
CA ASP A 100 5.90 3.63 2.05
C ASP A 100 4.45 3.56 1.49
N MET A 101 3.80 4.71 1.32
CA MET A 101 2.50 4.79 0.64
C MET A 101 2.55 4.26 -0.80
N LYS A 102 3.65 4.51 -1.52
CA LYS A 102 3.83 3.94 -2.87
C LYS A 102 3.96 2.42 -2.82
N ALA A 103 4.73 1.88 -1.87
CA ALA A 103 4.90 0.44 -1.71
C ALA A 103 3.59 -0.27 -1.35
N THR A 104 2.81 0.31 -0.43
CA THR A 104 1.48 -0.22 -0.08
C THR A 104 0.51 -0.14 -1.24
N LEU A 105 0.50 0.97 -1.99
CA LEU A 105 -0.34 1.09 -3.20
C LEU A 105 0.02 0.05 -4.25
N THR A 106 1.31 -0.22 -4.49
CA THR A 106 1.73 -1.26 -5.44
C THR A 106 1.25 -2.65 -5.00
N ASN A 107 1.30 -2.96 -3.70
CA ASN A 107 0.80 -4.23 -3.18
C ASN A 107 -0.72 -4.36 -3.38
N VAL A 108 -1.48 -3.32 -3.05
CA VAL A 108 -2.95 -3.31 -3.25
C VAL A 108 -3.31 -3.47 -4.73
N VAL A 109 -2.56 -2.84 -5.64
CA VAL A 109 -2.78 -2.99 -7.09
C VAL A 109 -2.53 -4.43 -7.53
N MET A 110 -1.46 -5.06 -7.06
CA MET A 110 -1.17 -6.47 -7.36
C MET A 110 -2.23 -7.42 -6.78
N ASP A 111 -2.66 -7.19 -5.54
CA ASP A 111 -3.71 -7.98 -4.90
C ASP A 111 -5.05 -7.84 -5.64
N THR A 112 -5.38 -6.62 -6.07
CA THR A 112 -6.60 -6.35 -6.85
C THR A 112 -6.56 -7.08 -8.19
N ALA A 113 -5.41 -7.10 -8.88
CA ALA A 113 -5.24 -7.85 -10.12
C ALA A 113 -5.39 -9.36 -9.91
N ALA A 114 -4.83 -9.90 -8.82
CA ALA A 114 -4.98 -11.31 -8.47
C ALA A 114 -6.44 -11.68 -8.15
N VAL A 115 -7.17 -10.82 -7.44
CA VAL A 115 -8.60 -11.02 -7.16
C VAL A 115 -9.42 -10.95 -8.44
N GLN A 116 -9.14 -10.01 -9.34
CA GLN A 116 -9.81 -9.93 -10.64
C GLN A 116 -9.63 -11.20 -11.47
N HIS A 117 -8.43 -11.77 -11.49
CA HIS A 117 -8.18 -13.04 -12.17
C HIS A 117 -9.01 -14.18 -11.57
N ARG A 118 -9.03 -14.32 -10.23
CA ARG A 118 -9.85 -15.34 -9.54
C ARG A 118 -11.34 -15.18 -9.85
N VAL A 119 -11.84 -13.95 -9.89
CA VAL A 119 -13.24 -13.68 -10.26
C VAL A 119 -13.51 -14.08 -11.72
N ALA A 120 -12.59 -13.77 -12.64
CA ALA A 120 -12.72 -14.18 -14.03
C ALA A 120 -12.75 -15.71 -14.19
N ASP A 121 -11.90 -16.43 -13.46
CA ASP A 121 -11.87 -17.90 -13.45
C ASP A 121 -13.19 -18.48 -12.91
N LEU A 122 -13.69 -17.96 -11.78
CA LEU A 122 -14.95 -18.40 -11.18
C LEU A 122 -16.15 -18.12 -12.11
N VAL A 123 -16.14 -17.00 -12.82
CA VAL A 123 -17.19 -16.69 -13.81
C VAL A 123 -17.11 -17.64 -15.01
N ALA A 124 -15.90 -17.97 -15.48
CA ALA A 124 -15.70 -18.94 -16.55
C ALA A 124 -16.18 -20.33 -16.14
N GLU A 125 -15.85 -20.78 -14.93
CA GLU A 125 -16.31 -22.04 -14.35
C GLU A 125 -17.83 -22.08 -14.19
N ASN A 126 -18.44 -21.03 -13.63
CA ASN A 126 -19.89 -20.95 -13.48
C ASN A 126 -20.61 -21.01 -14.83
N ASN A 127 -20.07 -20.34 -15.85
CA ASN A 127 -20.62 -20.37 -17.20
C ASN A 127 -20.48 -21.76 -17.85
N ALA A 128 -19.39 -22.49 -17.59
CA ALA A 128 -19.24 -23.87 -18.02
C ALA A 128 -20.29 -24.76 -17.36
N SER A 129 -20.44 -24.69 -16.03
CA SER A 129 -21.46 -25.45 -15.31
C SER A 129 -22.88 -25.15 -15.80
N ARG A 130 -23.21 -23.88 -16.07
CA ARG A 130 -24.52 -23.50 -16.63
C ARG A 130 -24.79 -24.14 -17.98
N ARG A 131 -23.79 -24.19 -18.88
CA ARG A 131 -23.94 -24.85 -20.19
C ARG A 131 -24.18 -26.35 -20.04
N ASP A 132 -23.48 -26.99 -19.10
CA ASP A 132 -23.68 -28.41 -18.82
C ASP A 132 -25.09 -28.69 -18.29
N PHE A 133 -25.60 -27.83 -17.40
CA PHE A 133 -26.99 -27.91 -16.94
C PHE A 133 -28.00 -27.71 -18.07
N ASP A 134 -27.80 -26.71 -18.93
CA ASP A 134 -28.68 -26.46 -20.07
C ASP A 134 -28.70 -27.64 -21.05
N MET A 135 -27.54 -28.27 -21.28
CA MET A 135 -27.42 -29.49 -22.09
C MET A 135 -28.20 -30.66 -21.48
N LEU A 136 -28.05 -30.91 -20.17
CA LEU A 136 -28.76 -31.97 -19.45
C LEU A 136 -30.29 -31.73 -19.46
N VAL A 137 -30.72 -30.48 -19.33
CA VAL A 137 -32.14 -30.12 -19.43
C VAL A 137 -32.65 -30.40 -20.86
N GLY A 138 -31.89 -30.02 -21.88
CA GLY A 138 -32.21 -30.29 -23.28
C GLY A 138 -32.31 -31.80 -23.59
N GLU A 139 -31.36 -32.60 -23.13
CA GLU A 139 -31.37 -34.06 -23.29
C GLU A 139 -32.55 -34.72 -22.55
N SER A 140 -32.86 -34.24 -21.34
CA SER A 140 -34.02 -34.69 -20.58
C SER A 140 -35.34 -34.39 -21.31
N GLN A 141 -35.47 -33.20 -21.88
CA GLN A 141 -36.63 -32.83 -22.68
C GLN A 141 -36.75 -33.69 -23.94
N HIS A 142 -35.64 -33.93 -24.65
CA HIS A 142 -35.61 -34.79 -25.83
C HIS A 142 -36.04 -36.22 -25.49
N SER A 143 -35.51 -36.77 -24.39
CA SER A 143 -35.89 -38.09 -23.88
C SER A 143 -37.38 -38.17 -23.52
N ARG A 144 -37.95 -37.11 -22.93
CA ARG A 144 -39.39 -37.02 -22.64
C ARG A 144 -40.22 -36.99 -23.92
N ALA A 145 -39.80 -36.23 -24.93
CA ALA A 145 -40.48 -36.16 -26.22
C ALA A 145 -40.48 -37.52 -26.93
N GLN A 146 -39.35 -38.23 -26.95
CA GLN A 146 -39.26 -39.59 -27.49
C GLN A 146 -40.20 -40.56 -26.77
N ARG A 147 -40.25 -40.50 -25.43
CA ARG A 147 -41.18 -41.34 -24.64
C ARG A 147 -42.64 -41.00 -24.93
N ALA A 148 -42.97 -39.73 -25.08
CA ALA A 148 -44.32 -39.30 -25.46
C ALA A 148 -44.71 -39.84 -26.85
N ALA A 149 -43.79 -39.80 -27.82
CA ALA A 149 -43.99 -40.36 -29.15
C ALA A 149 -44.19 -41.88 -29.12
N LEU A 150 -43.35 -42.62 -28.38
CA LEU A 150 -43.51 -44.07 -28.18
C LEU A 150 -44.85 -44.43 -27.54
N LYS A 151 -45.32 -43.61 -26.58
CA LYS A 151 -46.64 -43.79 -25.96
C LYS A 151 -47.78 -43.58 -26.95
N ALA A 152 -47.68 -42.55 -27.81
CA ALA A 152 -48.66 -42.29 -28.88
C ALA A 152 -48.71 -43.44 -29.90
N LEU A 153 -47.54 -43.94 -30.33
CA LEU A 153 -47.42 -45.14 -31.17
C LEU A 153 -48.06 -46.37 -30.50
N GLY A 154 -47.83 -46.57 -29.20
CA GLY A 154 -48.46 -47.65 -28.43
C GLY A 154 -49.99 -47.55 -28.43
N SER A 155 -50.56 -46.34 -28.32
CA SER A 155 -52.01 -46.11 -28.43
C SER A 155 -52.53 -46.49 -29.81
N SER A 156 -51.90 -45.99 -30.88
CA SER A 156 -52.32 -46.29 -32.26
C SER A 156 -52.23 -47.79 -32.57
N LEU A 157 -51.21 -48.49 -32.08
CA LEU A 157 -51.06 -49.94 -32.24
C LEU A 157 -52.17 -50.71 -31.52
N ALA A 158 -52.60 -50.23 -30.34
CA ALA A 158 -53.73 -50.81 -29.61
C ALA A 158 -55.05 -50.62 -30.38
N ASP A 159 -55.26 -49.45 -30.98
CA ASP A 159 -56.44 -49.15 -31.79
C ASP A 159 -56.49 -50.03 -33.06
N VAL A 160 -55.36 -50.21 -33.75
CA VAL A 160 -55.26 -51.13 -34.89
C VAL A 160 -55.54 -52.57 -34.48
N ALA A 161 -55.01 -53.03 -33.34
CA ALA A 161 -55.27 -54.37 -32.83
C ALA A 161 -56.76 -54.57 -32.47
N ALA A 162 -57.40 -53.56 -31.88
CA ALA A 162 -58.82 -53.57 -31.58
C ALA A 162 -59.67 -53.62 -32.87
N PHE A 163 -59.33 -52.78 -33.86
CA PHE A 163 -60.00 -52.79 -35.17
C PHE A 163 -59.84 -54.14 -35.89
N MET A 164 -58.63 -54.72 -35.91
CA MET A 164 -58.41 -56.04 -36.52
C MET A 164 -59.28 -57.13 -35.87
N HIS A 165 -59.42 -57.08 -34.55
CA HIS A 165 -60.27 -58.00 -33.80
C HIS A 165 -61.76 -57.77 -34.07
N GLU A 166 -62.20 -56.51 -34.16
CA GLU A 166 -63.58 -56.17 -34.51
C GLU A 166 -63.94 -56.58 -35.95
N MET A 167 -63.06 -56.32 -36.90
CA MET A 167 -63.23 -56.72 -38.30
C MET A 167 -63.35 -58.25 -38.43
N GLU A 168 -62.58 -59.01 -37.63
CA GLU A 168 -62.72 -60.46 -37.54
C GLU A 168 -64.12 -60.88 -37.07
N LEU A 169 -64.66 -60.20 -36.05
CA LEU A 169 -66.01 -60.46 -35.54
C LEU A 169 -67.10 -60.13 -36.58
N GLN A 170 -66.92 -59.07 -37.38
CA GLN A 170 -67.90 -58.64 -38.39
C GLN A 170 -67.90 -59.50 -39.67
N ILE A 171 -66.74 -59.98 -40.14
CA ILE A 171 -66.66 -60.75 -41.39
C ILE A 171 -67.27 -62.15 -41.26
N GLY A 172 -67.36 -62.72 -40.05
CA GLY A 172 -68.22 -63.88 -39.73
C GLY A 172 -67.96 -65.19 -40.50
N ILE A 173 -66.96 -65.24 -41.38
CA ILE A 173 -66.70 -66.37 -42.27
C ILE A 173 -65.42 -67.05 -41.80
N GLN A 174 -65.62 -68.03 -40.93
CA GLN A 174 -64.61 -68.88 -40.28
C GLN A 174 -63.67 -68.16 -39.30
N PRO A 175 -63.40 -68.75 -38.11
CA PRO A 175 -62.40 -68.20 -37.20
C PRO A 175 -61.09 -68.04 -37.98
N LEU A 176 -60.48 -66.86 -37.85
CA LEU A 176 -59.17 -66.59 -38.41
C LEU A 176 -58.23 -67.71 -37.96
N SER A 177 -57.30 -68.13 -38.83
CA SER A 177 -56.35 -69.17 -38.46
C SER A 177 -55.71 -68.81 -37.11
N THR A 178 -55.43 -69.80 -36.27
CA THR A 178 -54.86 -69.60 -34.92
C THR A 178 -53.60 -68.73 -34.93
N ASP A 179 -52.90 -68.65 -36.07
CA ASP A 179 -51.78 -67.73 -36.28
C ASP A 179 -52.18 -66.26 -36.37
N ALA A 180 -53.32 -65.92 -36.98
CA ALA A 180 -53.78 -64.54 -37.07
C ALA A 180 -54.22 -63.98 -35.71
N GLN A 181 -54.89 -64.79 -34.86
CA GLN A 181 -55.17 -64.44 -33.46
C GLN A 181 -53.88 -64.10 -32.70
N ARG A 182 -52.86 -64.95 -32.83
CA ARG A 182 -51.55 -64.76 -32.18
C ARG A 182 -50.87 -63.48 -32.64
N ARG A 183 -51.07 -63.04 -33.89
CA ARG A 183 -50.51 -61.77 -34.38
C ARG A 183 -51.20 -60.57 -33.74
N VAL A 184 -52.51 -60.61 -33.57
CA VAL A 184 -53.28 -59.55 -32.87
C VAL A 184 -52.87 -59.47 -31.40
N ASP A 185 -52.73 -60.60 -30.71
CA ASP A 185 -52.27 -60.63 -29.32
C ASP A 185 -50.85 -60.09 -29.16
N ARG A 186 -49.94 -60.41 -30.09
CA ARG A 186 -48.58 -59.84 -30.10
C ARG A 186 -48.60 -58.33 -30.27
N LEU A 187 -49.46 -57.79 -31.14
CA LEU A 187 -49.64 -56.35 -31.30
C LEU A 187 -50.16 -55.70 -30.02
N ARG A 188 -51.13 -56.32 -29.35
CA ARG A 188 -51.69 -55.83 -28.08
C ARG A 188 -50.64 -55.82 -26.96
N ILE A 189 -49.85 -56.89 -26.86
CA ILE A 189 -48.73 -56.98 -25.89
C ILE A 189 -47.66 -55.92 -26.21
N ALA A 190 -47.32 -55.74 -27.49
CA ALA A 190 -46.37 -54.71 -27.90
C ALA A 190 -46.86 -53.29 -27.57
N ALA A 191 -48.15 -53.01 -27.82
CA ALA A 191 -48.80 -51.75 -27.50
C ALA A 191 -48.75 -51.46 -25.98
N LEU A 192 -49.10 -52.45 -25.16
CA LEU A 192 -49.03 -52.34 -23.69
C LEU A 192 -47.59 -52.12 -23.21
N ARG A 193 -46.60 -52.78 -23.80
CA ARG A 193 -45.19 -52.55 -23.47
C ARG A 193 -44.76 -51.12 -23.82
N LEU A 194 -45.15 -50.60 -24.99
CA LEU A 194 -44.85 -49.21 -25.39
C LEU A 194 -45.52 -48.17 -24.50
N GLN A 195 -46.77 -48.40 -24.07
CA GLN A 195 -47.45 -47.51 -23.12
C GLN A 195 -46.79 -47.51 -21.73
N ASN A 196 -46.33 -48.68 -21.26
CA ASN A 196 -45.74 -48.84 -19.93
C ASN A 196 -44.27 -48.38 -19.82
N LEU A 197 -43.54 -48.30 -20.94
CA LEU A 197 -42.16 -47.76 -20.97
C LEU A 197 -42.08 -46.27 -20.58
N GLY A 198 -43.22 -45.54 -20.65
CA GLY A 198 -43.31 -44.12 -20.31
C GLY A 198 -43.57 -43.84 -18.83
N THR A 199 -43.96 -44.82 -18.03
CA THR A 199 -44.20 -44.64 -16.60
C THR A 199 -42.88 -44.88 -15.90
N PRO A 200 -42.11 -43.84 -15.51
CA PRO A 200 -40.92 -44.06 -14.69
C PRO A 200 -41.40 -44.85 -13.49
N ARG A 201 -40.83 -46.06 -13.33
CA ARG A 201 -41.08 -46.90 -12.16
C ARG A 201 -40.66 -46.07 -10.98
N GLN A 202 -41.65 -45.42 -10.35
CA GLN A 202 -41.43 -44.50 -9.26
C GLN A 202 -40.67 -45.32 -8.22
N PRO A 203 -39.41 -44.96 -7.90
CA PRO A 203 -38.66 -45.69 -6.90
C PRO A 203 -39.54 -45.62 -5.66
N THR A 204 -40.10 -46.75 -5.28
CA THR A 204 -40.91 -46.89 -4.08
C THR A 204 -40.04 -46.36 -2.96
N SER A 205 -40.40 -45.17 -2.48
CA SER A 205 -39.75 -44.42 -1.42
C SER A 205 -40.00 -45.12 -0.07
N ASP A 206 -39.84 -46.44 -0.04
CA ASP A 206 -40.07 -47.32 1.09
C ASP A 206 -38.75 -47.78 1.73
N ALA A 207 -37.61 -47.27 1.27
CA ALA A 207 -36.32 -47.55 1.87
C ALA A 207 -35.70 -46.27 2.46
N ALA A 208 -35.58 -46.28 3.79
CA ALA A 208 -34.61 -45.55 4.59
C ALA A 208 -34.94 -44.10 4.98
N HIS A 209 -35.74 -43.98 6.05
CA HIS A 209 -35.53 -42.95 7.08
C HIS A 209 -34.96 -43.61 8.36
N PRO A 210 -33.63 -43.83 8.47
CA PRO A 210 -33.01 -44.20 9.73
C PRO A 210 -32.36 -42.96 10.36
N GLY A 211 -32.84 -42.58 11.54
CA GLY A 211 -32.00 -41.96 12.57
C GLY A 211 -31.61 -40.50 12.37
N ALA A 212 -32.56 -39.60 12.64
CA ALA A 212 -32.18 -38.31 13.20
C ALA A 212 -31.62 -38.54 14.62
N THR A 213 -30.29 -38.50 14.78
CA THR A 213 -29.65 -38.28 16.08
C THR A 213 -29.44 -36.78 16.28
N PRO A 214 -30.09 -36.15 17.26
CA PRO A 214 -29.80 -34.78 17.64
C PRO A 214 -28.55 -34.77 18.54
N ALA A 215 -27.37 -34.63 17.94
CA ALA A 215 -26.16 -34.32 18.68
C ALA A 215 -26.14 -32.81 18.97
N GLY A 216 -26.74 -32.44 20.10
CA GLY A 216 -26.36 -31.22 20.79
C GLY A 216 -25.01 -31.45 21.44
N GLU A 217 -23.98 -30.74 20.98
CA GLU A 217 -22.76 -30.59 21.77
C GLU A 217 -22.34 -29.12 21.73
N LYS A 218 -22.70 -28.46 22.83
CA LYS A 218 -22.19 -27.15 23.21
C LYS A 218 -20.68 -27.29 23.38
N ASN A 219 -19.91 -26.40 22.79
CA ASN A 219 -18.68 -25.98 23.46
C ASN A 219 -18.43 -24.49 23.30
N THR A 220 -18.37 -23.88 24.47
CA THR A 220 -17.83 -22.58 24.86
C THR A 220 -16.40 -22.37 24.41
#